data_AF-A0A1G1SRT4-F1
#
_entry.id   AF-A0A1G1SRT4-F1
#
_cell.length_a   1.000
_cell.length_b   1.000
_cell.length_c   1.000
_cell.angle_alpha   90.00
_cell.angle_beta   90.00
_cell.angle_gamma   90.00
#
_symmetry.space_group_name_H-M   'P 1'
#
loop_
_entity.id
_entity.type
_entity.pdbx_description
1 polymer ?
#
loop_
_entity_poly.entity_id
_entity_poly.type
_entity_poly.pdbx_seq_one_letter_code
_entity_poly.pdbx_strand_id
1 'polypeptide(L)' 'MRQLRLVPDPTGSVEVRAPFDQRLNFHHPTSQCVPPLLVYADLLLSGDARNREVAQKLYARYLHHPA' A
#
# COMPACT_ATOMS: atom_id res chain seq x y z
N MET A 1 -26.38 -9.37 -16.10
CA MET A 1 -25.76 -8.10 -15.69
C MET A 1 -25.11 -7.46 -16.91
N ARG A 2 -25.42 -6.19 -17.23
CA ARG A 2 -24.78 -5.47 -18.35
C ARG A 2 -23.37 -5.03 -17.91
N GLN A 3 -22.34 -5.52 -18.60
CA GLN A 3 -20.96 -5.07 -18.38
C GLN A 3 -20.76 -3.73 -19.11
N LEU A 4 -21.00 -2.63 -18.40
CA LEU A 4 -20.65 -1.30 -18.88
C LEU A 4 -19.14 -1.15 -18.74
N ARG A 5 -18.41 -1.24 -19.85
CA ARG A 5 -16.97 -0.96 -19.87
C ARG A 5 -16.83 0.56 -19.75
N LEU A 6 -16.36 1.04 -18.59
CA LEU A 6 -15.94 2.44 -18.49
C LEU A 6 -14.84 2.68 -19.53
N VAL A 7 -15.08 3.65 -20.42
CA VAL A 7 -14.08 4.16 -21.36
C VAL A 7 -13.68 5.55 -20.87
N PRO A 8 -12.42 5.78 -20.49
CA PRO A 8 -11.95 7.13 -20.14
C PRO A 8 -12.12 8.09 -21.32
N ASP A 9 -12.55 9.32 -21.04
CA ASP A 9 -12.61 10.38 -22.04
C ASP A 9 -11.18 10.72 -22.49
N PRO A 10 -10.86 10.64 -23.80
CA PRO A 10 -9.53 10.96 -24.31
C PRO A 10 -9.13 12.43 -24.10
N THR A 11 -10.09 13.30 -23.82
CA THR A 11 -9.92 14.74 -23.56
C THR A 11 -10.31 15.15 -22.14
N GLY A 12 -10.64 14.18 -21.29
CA GLY A 12 -11.04 14.41 -19.91
C GLY A 12 -9.92 15.06 -19.10
N SER A 13 -10.30 15.87 -18.11
CA SER A 13 -9.33 16.46 -17.19
C SER A 13 -8.62 15.37 -16.37
N VAL A 14 -7.29 15.45 -16.31
CA VAL A 14 -6.46 14.58 -15.48
C VAL A 14 -6.12 15.29 -14.17
N GLU A 15 -6.35 14.62 -13.05
CA GLU A 15 -5.93 15.09 -11.73
C GLU A 15 -4.67 14.35 -11.28
N VAL A 16 -3.59 15.09 -10.98
CA VAL A 16 -2.38 14.52 -10.37
C VAL A 16 -2.50 14.66 -8.85
N ARG A 17 -2.52 13.52 -8.16
CA ARG A 17 -2.62 13.46 -6.69
C ARG A 17 -1.23 13.42 -6.07
N ALA A 18 -1.10 14.06 -4.92
CA ALA A 18 0.09 13.88 -4.08
C ALA A 18 0.21 12.41 -3.62
N PRO A 19 1.43 11.92 -3.36
CA PRO A 19 1.63 10.62 -2.71
C PRO A 19 0.82 10.53 -1.42
N PHE A 20 0.32 9.32 -1.13
CA PHE A 20 -0.67 9.06 -0.08
C PHE A 20 -0.26 9.60 1.31
N ASP A 21 1.02 9.58 1.67
CA ASP A 21 1.50 10.14 2.93
C ASP A 21 2.99 10.54 2.83
N GLN A 22 3.31 11.78 3.22
CA GLN A 22 4.68 12.31 3.24
C GLN A 22 5.60 11.63 4.26
N ARG A 23 5.05 10.93 5.26
CA ARG A 23 5.83 10.09 6.19
C ARG A 23 6.30 8.79 5.56
N LEU A 24 5.71 8.41 4.43
CA LEU A 24 6.24 7.36 3.57
C LEU A 24 7.43 7.86 2.74
N ASN A 25 7.82 9.14 2.88
CA ASN A 25 9.03 9.64 2.26
C ASN A 25 10.24 8.83 2.74
N PHE A 26 10.88 8.25 1.74
CA PHE A 26 12.01 7.31 1.77
C PHE A 26 13.32 7.92 2.30
N HIS A 27 13.28 8.76 3.33
CA HIS A 27 14.46 9.44 3.87
C HIS A 27 15.35 8.54 4.75
N HIS A 28 15.00 7.26 4.91
CA HIS A 28 15.81 6.24 5.58
C HIS A 28 16.46 5.31 4.52
N PRO A 29 17.63 4.70 4.80
CA PRO A 29 18.42 3.92 3.84
C PRO A 29 17.74 2.68 3.21
N THR A 30 16.49 2.41 3.53
CA THR A 30 15.61 1.48 2.80
C THR A 30 14.88 2.15 1.63
N SER A 31 15.48 3.17 0.98
CA SER A 31 14.79 4.02 0.00
C SER A 31 14.33 3.32 -1.29
N GLN A 32 14.65 2.04 -1.44
CA GLN A 32 14.26 1.20 -2.56
C GLN A 32 13.08 0.25 -2.23
N CYS A 33 12.61 0.24 -0.99
CA CYS A 33 11.55 -0.65 -0.53
C CYS A 33 10.31 0.15 -0.14
N VAL A 34 9.14 -0.36 -0.52
CA VAL A 34 7.84 0.21 -0.11
C VAL A 34 7.71 0.28 1.42
N PRO A 35 6.96 1.26 1.96
CA PRO A 35 6.74 1.40 3.39
C PRO A 35 6.17 0.13 4.05
N PRO A 36 6.62 -0.21 5.28
CA PRO A 36 6.13 -1.40 5.98
C PRO A 36 4.61 -1.44 6.14
N LEU A 37 3.95 -0.30 6.34
CA LEU A 37 2.48 -0.24 6.44
C LEU A 37 1.78 -0.76 5.16
N LEU A 38 2.31 -0.43 3.98
CA LEU A 38 1.73 -0.87 2.72
C LEU A 38 1.96 -2.37 2.50
N VAL A 39 3.16 -2.87 2.82
CA VAL A 39 3.47 -4.31 2.75
C VAL A 39 2.56 -5.10 3.69
N TYR A 40 2.33 -4.61 4.92
CA TYR A 40 1.43 -5.23 5.88
C TYR A 40 0.01 -5.38 5.31
N ALA A 41 -0.54 -4.30 4.76
CA ALA A 41 -1.89 -4.29 4.20
C ALA A 41 -2.01 -5.26 3.03
N ASP A 42 -1.03 -5.27 2.11
CA ASP A 42 -1.04 -6.14 0.93
C ASP A 42 -0.97 -7.62 1.31
N LEU A 43 -0.09 -7.98 2.26
CA LEU A 43 0.00 -9.34 2.77
C LEU A 43 -1.29 -9.81 3.46
N LEU A 44 -1.98 -8.94 4.21
CA LEU A 44 -3.26 -9.28 4.83
C LEU A 44 -4.38 -9.48 3.81
N LEU A 45 -4.42 -8.64 2.77
CA LEU A 45 -5.46 -8.69 1.74
C LEU A 45 -5.25 -9.85 0.75
N SER A 46 -4.05 -10.41 0.67
CA SER A 46 -3.74 -11.52 -0.23
C SER A 46 -4.56 -12.80 -0.01
N GLY A 47 -5.13 -12.99 1.20
CA GLY A 47 -5.88 -14.19 1.55
C GLY A 47 -5.05 -15.46 1.74
N ASP A 48 -3.72 -15.43 1.51
CA ASP A 48 -2.82 -16.57 1.74
C ASP A 48 -2.45 -16.65 3.24
N ALA A 49 -2.69 -17.80 3.87
CA ALA A 49 -2.40 -18.04 5.28
C ALA A 49 -0.91 -17.85 5.62
N ARG A 50 0.01 -18.10 4.68
CA ARG A 50 1.47 -17.90 4.87
C ARG A 50 1.83 -16.42 4.94
N ASN A 51 1.14 -15.59 4.17
CA ASN A 51 1.36 -14.14 4.17
C ASN A 51 0.89 -13.50 5.48
N ARG A 52 -0.12 -14.09 6.14
CA ARG A 52 -0.60 -13.63 7.45
C ARG A 52 0.47 -13.69 8.52
N GLU A 53 1.28 -14.76 8.57
CA GLU A 53 2.39 -14.87 9.53
C GLU A 53 3.43 -13.78 9.29
N VAL A 54 3.81 -13.55 8.03
CA VAL A 54 4.78 -12.51 7.66
C VAL A 54 4.25 -11.11 8.00
N ALA A 55 2.96 -10.85 7.73
CA ALA A 55 2.30 -9.60 8.09
C ALA A 55 2.37 -9.33 9.60
N GLN A 56 2.13 -10.35 10.43
CA GLN A 56 2.23 -10.23 11.90
C GLN A 56 3.65 -9.89 12.36
N LYS A 57 4.67 -10.55 11.80
CA LYS A 57 6.08 -10.23 12.10
C LYS A 57 6.43 -8.80 11.71
N LEU A 58 5.95 -8.35 10.55
CA LEU A 58 6.18 -6.99 10.06
C LEU A 58 5.50 -5.95 10.96
N TYR A 59 4.26 -6.21 11.39
CA TYR A 59 3.53 -5.34 12.32
C TYR A 59 4.27 -5.19 13.64
N ALA A 60 4.65 -6.30 14.26
CA ALA A 60 5.36 -6.29 15.53
C ALA A 60 6.71 -5.54 15.47
N ARG A 61 7.41 -5.62 14.32
CA ARG A 61 8.74 -5.02 14.16
C ARG A 61 8.71 -3.53 13.78
N TYR A 62 7.77 -3.11 12.95
CA TYR A 62 7.81 -1.79 12.31
C TYR A 62 6.61 -0.89 12.62
N LEU A 63 5.48 -1.46 13.06
CA LEU A 63 4.22 -0.72 13.24
C LEU A 63 3.77 -0.65 14.70
N HIS A 64 4.15 -1.64 15.52
CA HIS A 64 3.87 -1.66 16.94
C HIS A 64 4.87 -0.79 17.70
N HIS A 65 4.43 0.39 18.14
CA HIS A 65 5.17 1.22 19.09
C HIS A 65 4.48 1.12 20.45
N PRO A 66 5.17 0.69 21.52
CA PRO A 66 4.60 0.78 22.87
C PRO A 66 4.40 2.26 23.21
N ALA A 67 3.22 2.57 23.77
CA ALA A 67 2.85 3.91 24.22
C ALA A 67 3.65 4.34 25.45
#